data_AF-A0A3A8GMI9-F1
#
_entry.id   AF-A0A3A8GMI9-F1
#
_cell.length_a   1.000
_cell.length_b   1.000
_cell.length_c   1.000
_cell.angle_alpha   90.00
_cell.angle_beta   90.00
_cell.angle_gamma   90.00
#
_symmetry.space_group_name_H-M   'P 1'
#
loop_
_entity.id
_entity.type
_entity.pdbx_description
1 polymer ?
#
loop_
_entity_poly.entity_id
_entity_poly.type
_entity_poly.pdbx_seq_one_letter_code
_entity_poly.pdbx_strand_id
1 'polypeptide(L)'
;MRTNKRQISLSSIKDSFHQSGLVDWHLSPRLSNDDSHEEGDSNTAVMTAPPQFKRPPMYAVVLMNDDYTPMDFVIEILQQYFAMNLDQATQVMLTVHYEGKGVAGVYPRDIAETKANQVNNYARSQGHPLLCQIESKD
;
A
#
# COMPACT_ATOMS: atom_id res chain seq x y z
N MET A 1 -35.92 -8.89 -40.18
CA MET A 1 -35.33 -9.66 -39.06
C MET A 1 -35.27 -8.74 -37.84
N ARG A 2 -36.17 -8.92 -36.85
CA ARG A 2 -36.17 -8.13 -35.60
C ARG A 2 -35.55 -8.98 -34.49
N THR A 3 -34.45 -8.51 -33.92
CA THR A 3 -33.72 -9.15 -32.82
C THR A 3 -34.40 -8.83 -31.49
N ASN A 4 -34.87 -9.86 -30.77
CA ASN A 4 -35.39 -9.74 -29.41
C ASN A 4 -34.24 -9.51 -28.43
N LYS A 5 -34.16 -8.31 -27.84
CA LYS A 5 -33.31 -8.06 -26.65
C LYS A 5 -34.01 -8.62 -25.42
N ARG A 6 -33.36 -9.56 -24.73
CA ARG A 6 -33.86 -10.09 -23.44
C ARG A 6 -33.90 -8.95 -22.42
N GLN A 7 -35.09 -8.63 -21.92
CA GLN A 7 -35.30 -7.67 -20.86
C GLN A 7 -34.90 -8.32 -19.54
N ILE A 8 -33.75 -7.93 -18.99
CA ILE A 8 -33.25 -8.47 -17.71
C ILE A 8 -34.03 -7.78 -16.59
N SER A 9 -34.79 -8.56 -15.82
CA SER A 9 -35.54 -8.06 -14.68
C SER A 9 -34.60 -7.79 -13.49
N LEU A 10 -34.82 -6.66 -12.82
CA LEU A 10 -34.09 -6.26 -11.62
C LEU A 10 -34.27 -7.27 -10.46
N SER A 11 -35.37 -8.02 -10.44
CA SER A 11 -35.61 -9.09 -9.45
C SER A 11 -34.65 -10.27 -9.64
N SER A 12 -34.50 -10.77 -10.87
CA SER A 12 -33.61 -11.90 -11.19
C SER A 12 -32.13 -11.60 -10.92
N ILE A 13 -31.75 -10.33 -11.03
CA ILE A 13 -30.40 -9.85 -10.69
C ILE A 13 -30.18 -9.93 -9.17
N LYS A 14 -31.14 -9.47 -8.36
CA LYS A 14 -31.07 -9.52 -6.89
C LYS A 14 -30.97 -10.95 -6.36
N ASP A 15 -31.76 -11.87 -6.92
CA ASP A 15 -31.74 -13.28 -6.50
C ASP A 15 -30.39 -13.95 -6.83
N SER A 16 -29.79 -13.59 -7.96
CA SER A 16 -28.46 -14.08 -8.34
C SER A 16 -27.36 -13.59 -7.38
N PHE A 17 -27.47 -12.36 -6.89
CA PHE A 17 -26.51 -11.83 -5.91
C PHE A 17 -26.61 -12.54 -4.56
N HIS A 18 -27.83 -12.78 -4.05
CA HIS A 18 -28.02 -13.54 -2.82
C HIS A 18 -27.50 -14.98 -2.90
N GLN A 19 -27.65 -15.63 -4.05
CA GLN A 19 -27.18 -17.00 -4.23
C GLN A 19 -25.64 -17.09 -4.39
N SER A 20 -25.00 -16.01 -4.84
CA SER A 20 -23.55 -15.94 -5.03
C SER A 20 -22.76 -15.50 -3.79
N GLY A 21 -23.44 -14.98 -2.76
CA GLY A 21 -22.79 -14.43 -1.56
C GLY A 21 -22.05 -13.11 -1.78
N LEU A 22 -22.25 -12.45 -2.93
CA LEU A 22 -21.65 -11.16 -3.23
C LEU A 22 -22.47 -10.03 -2.59
N VAL A 23 -21.86 -9.27 -1.67
CA VAL A 23 -22.50 -8.09 -1.06
C VAL A 23 -22.25 -6.86 -1.93
N ASP A 24 -23.33 -6.26 -2.44
CA ASP A 24 -23.26 -4.97 -3.13
C ASP A 24 -23.21 -3.83 -2.11
N TRP A 25 -22.06 -3.15 -2.02
CA TRP A 25 -21.82 -2.03 -1.11
C TRP A 25 -22.64 -0.78 -1.44
N HIS A 26 -23.28 -0.71 -2.62
CA HIS A 26 -24.06 0.46 -3.04
C HIS A 26 -25.52 0.42 -2.59
N LEU A 27 -26.03 -0.70 -2.07
CA LEU A 27 -27.37 -0.81 -1.51
C LEU A 27 -27.32 -0.74 0.03
N SER A 28 -27.23 0.46 0.58
CA SER A 28 -27.54 0.67 2.00
C SER A 28 -29.06 0.78 2.17
N PRO A 29 -29.76 -0.16 2.83
CA PRO A 29 -31.18 -0.01 3.09
C PRO A 29 -31.35 0.97 4.25
N ARG A 30 -31.93 2.14 3.97
CA ARG A 30 -32.59 2.92 5.02
C ARG A 30 -33.76 2.07 5.52
N LEU A 31 -33.65 1.60 6.75
CA LEU A 31 -34.72 0.88 7.46
C LEU A 31 -35.94 1.79 7.57
N SER A 32 -36.97 1.52 6.78
CA SER A 32 -38.34 1.96 7.04
C SER A 32 -39.04 0.87 7.85
N ASN A 33 -39.46 1.26 9.05
CA ASN A 33 -40.14 0.44 10.06
C ASN A 33 -41.57 0.14 9.61
N ASP A 34 -41.94 -1.14 9.46
CA ASP A 34 -43.32 -1.59 9.35
C ASP A 34 -43.52 -2.81 10.27
N ASP A 35 -44.43 -2.66 11.22
CA ASP A 35 -44.78 -3.63 12.26
C ASP A 35 -45.81 -4.63 11.71
N SER A 36 -45.52 -5.94 11.72
CA SER A 36 -46.55 -6.97 11.90
C SER A 36 -46.00 -8.40 12.11
N HIS A 37 -46.34 -8.91 13.29
CA HIS A 37 -46.70 -10.29 13.68
C HIS A 37 -45.71 -11.48 13.65
N GLU A 38 -45.86 -12.26 14.74
CA GLU A 38 -45.17 -13.43 15.25
C GLU A 38 -45.28 -14.70 14.38
N GLU A 39 -44.22 -15.52 14.34
CA GLU A 39 -44.24 -16.92 14.78
C GLU A 39 -42.82 -17.54 14.72
N GLY A 40 -42.56 -18.49 15.62
CA GLY A 40 -41.23 -18.99 15.93
C GLY A 40 -40.54 -19.79 14.83
N ASP A 41 -39.30 -19.40 14.55
CA ASP A 41 -38.21 -20.33 14.28
C ASP A 41 -36.97 -19.74 14.98
N SER A 42 -36.27 -20.54 15.78
CA SER A 42 -35.08 -20.11 16.50
C SER A 42 -33.92 -19.96 15.51
N ASN A 43 -34.02 -18.98 14.63
CA ASN A 43 -33.00 -18.59 13.69
C ASN A 43 -31.95 -17.79 14.46
N THR A 44 -31.04 -18.49 15.14
CA THR A 44 -29.91 -17.86 15.84
C THR A 44 -29.02 -17.21 14.79
N ALA A 45 -29.23 -15.91 14.55
CA ALA A 45 -28.40 -15.11 13.68
C ALA A 45 -26.97 -15.09 14.22
N VAL A 46 -26.06 -15.82 13.57
CA VAL A 46 -24.62 -15.77 13.87
C VAL A 46 -24.09 -14.44 13.33
N MET A 47 -23.88 -13.46 14.21
CA MET A 47 -23.19 -12.24 13.84
C MET A 47 -21.71 -12.58 13.55
N THR A 48 -21.29 -12.45 12.29
CA THR A 48 -19.88 -12.56 11.92
C THR A 48 -19.11 -11.41 12.55
N ALA A 49 -18.06 -11.73 13.32
CA ALA A 49 -17.18 -10.72 13.90
C ALA A 49 -16.57 -9.85 12.78
N PRO A 50 -16.36 -8.55 13.03
CA PRO A 50 -15.72 -7.68 12.05
C PRO A 50 -14.33 -8.19 11.68
N PRO A 51 -13.91 -8.09 10.40
CA PRO A 51 -12.61 -8.58 9.95
C PRO A 51 -11.47 -7.88 10.71
N GLN A 52 -10.47 -8.65 11.10
CA GLN A 52 -9.26 -8.11 11.73
C GLN A 52 -8.24 -7.71 10.67
N PHE A 53 -7.84 -6.44 10.67
CA PHE A 53 -6.81 -5.92 9.75
C PHE A 53 -5.44 -5.91 10.43
N LYS A 54 -4.45 -6.51 9.77
CA LYS A 54 -3.04 -6.37 10.17
C LYS A 54 -2.45 -5.12 9.55
N ARG A 55 -1.62 -4.40 10.31
CA ARG A 55 -0.82 -3.31 9.77
C ARG A 55 0.19 -3.86 8.75
N PRO A 56 0.46 -3.17 7.63
CA PRO A 56 1.47 -3.59 6.68
C PRO A 56 2.87 -3.69 7.33
N PRO A 57 3.70 -4.66 6.91
CA PRO A 57 5.10 -4.70 7.33
C PRO A 57 5.86 -3.47 6.81
N MET A 58 6.74 -2.94 7.64
CA MET A 58 7.56 -1.77 7.32
C MET A 58 8.95 -2.22 6.86
N TYR A 59 9.54 -1.46 5.96
CA TYR A 59 10.85 -1.71 5.38
C TYR A 59 11.70 -0.44 5.45
N ALA A 60 12.97 -0.60 5.81
CA ALA A 60 13.95 0.47 5.76
C ALA A 60 14.56 0.54 4.36
N VAL A 61 14.65 1.74 3.79
CA VAL A 61 15.43 2.01 2.58
C VAL A 61 16.84 2.41 3.02
N VAL A 62 17.84 1.68 2.54
CA VAL A 62 19.21 1.74 3.01
C VAL A 62 20.14 2.10 1.85
N LEU A 63 21.03 3.07 2.08
CA LEU A 63 22.14 3.39 1.18
C LEU A 63 23.40 2.67 1.67
N MET A 64 24.16 2.11 0.73
CA MET A 64 25.41 1.41 0.99
C MET A 64 26.59 2.27 0.58
N ASN A 65 27.66 2.26 1.37
CA ASN A 65 28.88 2.99 1.07
C ASN A 65 29.64 2.41 -0.13
N ASP A 66 30.34 3.27 -0.84
CA ASP A 66 31.27 2.95 -1.91
C ASP A 66 32.33 4.05 -2.05
N ASP A 67 33.43 3.76 -2.75
CA ASP A 67 34.59 4.69 -2.85
C ASP A 67 34.51 5.69 -4.03
N TYR A 68 33.43 5.70 -4.81
CA TYR A 68 33.34 6.43 -6.07
C TYR A 68 32.18 7.43 -6.16
N THR A 69 31.13 7.26 -5.36
CA THR A 69 29.99 8.17 -5.32
C THR A 69 30.34 9.42 -4.51
N PRO A 70 30.24 10.64 -5.09
CA PRO A 70 30.52 11.88 -4.36
C PRO A 70 29.55 12.11 -3.18
N MET A 71 30.06 12.71 -2.08
CA MET A 71 29.25 13.03 -0.90
C MET A 71 28.07 13.94 -1.22
N ASP A 72 28.29 14.99 -2.03
CA ASP A 72 27.24 15.94 -2.42
C ASP A 72 26.12 15.26 -3.23
N PHE A 73 26.46 14.23 -4.02
CA PHE A 73 25.46 13.45 -4.77
C PHE A 73 24.58 12.62 -3.84
N VAL A 74 25.15 12.05 -2.77
CA VAL A 74 24.37 11.34 -1.74
C VAL A 74 23.43 12.31 -1.02
N ILE A 75 23.90 13.52 -0.69
CA ILE A 75 23.07 14.56 -0.08
C ILE A 75 21.91 14.94 -1.01
N GLU A 76 22.17 15.17 -2.30
CA GLU A 76 21.16 15.47 -3.31
C GLU A 76 20.06 14.39 -3.35
N ILE A 77 20.45 13.11 -3.37
CA ILE A 77 19.51 11.99 -3.33
C ILE A 77 18.62 12.03 -2.09
N LEU A 78 19.22 12.28 -0.92
CA LEU A 78 18.51 12.33 0.36
C LEU A 78 17.51 13.49 0.40
N GLN A 79 17.87 14.64 -0.16
CA GLN A 79 16.95 15.78 -0.27
C GLN A 79 15.83 15.52 -1.28
N GLN A 80 16.16 15.03 -2.48
CA GLN A 80 15.21 14.89 -3.57
C GLN A 80 14.21 13.75 -3.38
N TYR A 81 14.68 12.58 -2.95
CA TYR A 81 13.85 11.36 -2.86
C TYR A 81 13.32 11.10 -1.46
N PHE A 82 13.95 11.64 -0.41
CA PHE A 82 13.54 11.39 0.99
C PHE A 82 13.08 12.66 1.72
N ALA A 83 13.04 13.81 1.03
CA ALA A 83 12.59 15.09 1.57
C ALA A 83 13.33 15.50 2.85
N MET A 84 14.60 15.11 2.96
CA MET A 84 15.46 15.55 4.06
C MET A 84 15.89 17.01 3.85
N ASN A 85 16.07 17.74 4.93
CA ASN A 85 16.81 19.00 4.87
C ASN A 85 18.33 18.73 4.78
N LEU A 86 19.13 19.78 4.57
CA LEU A 86 20.59 19.64 4.42
C LEU A 86 21.26 18.98 5.64
N ASP A 87 20.90 19.38 6.85
CA ASP A 87 21.53 18.86 8.07
C ASP A 87 21.24 17.37 8.25
N GLN A 88 19.98 16.97 8.04
CA GLN A 88 19.54 15.56 8.08
C GLN A 88 20.24 14.72 7.00
N ALA A 89 20.29 15.24 5.77
CA ALA A 89 20.94 14.56 4.65
C ALA A 89 22.44 14.39 4.89
N THR A 90 23.10 15.44 5.39
CA THR A 90 24.53 15.40 5.73
C THR A 90 24.80 14.37 6.82
N GLN A 91 23.98 14.31 7.87
CA GLN A 91 24.13 13.32 8.93
C GLN A 91 24.01 11.89 8.41
N VAL A 92 22.99 11.61 7.60
CA VAL A 92 22.79 10.27 7.02
C VAL A 92 23.93 9.93 6.05
N MET A 93 24.37 10.88 5.22
CA MET A 93 25.52 10.69 4.33
C MET A 93 26.79 10.32 5.11
N LEU A 94 27.10 11.03 6.20
CA LEU A 94 28.25 10.73 7.05
C LEU A 94 28.13 9.35 7.70
N THR A 95 26.92 8.96 8.14
CA THR A 95 26.65 7.61 8.64
C THR A 95 26.93 6.56 7.57
N VAL A 96 26.45 6.75 6.32
CA VAL A 96 26.78 5.83 5.21
C VAL A 96 28.30 5.72 5.05
N HIS A 97 28.99 6.86 4.99
CA HIS A 97 30.43 6.90 4.75
C HIS A 97 31.26 6.19 5.82
N TYR A 98 30.97 6.42 7.10
CA TYR A 98 31.76 5.88 8.21
C TYR A 98 31.31 4.51 8.70
N GLU A 99 30.01 4.20 8.62
CA GLU A 99 29.43 2.95 9.12
C GLU A 99 29.18 1.92 8.02
N GLY A 100 29.41 2.28 6.76
CA GLY A 100 29.26 1.42 5.59
C GLY A 100 27.83 1.33 5.05
N LYS A 101 26.82 1.74 5.83
CA LYS A 101 25.43 1.86 5.39
C LYS A 101 24.65 2.86 6.24
N GLY A 102 23.55 3.38 5.71
CA GLY A 102 22.69 4.33 6.42
C GLY A 102 21.24 4.25 5.97
N VAL A 103 20.32 4.48 6.91
CA VAL A 103 18.87 4.43 6.65
C VAL A 103 18.40 5.78 6.12
N ALA A 104 17.88 5.80 4.90
CA ALA A 104 17.32 6.99 4.26
C ALA A 104 15.83 7.18 4.60
N GLY A 105 15.10 6.12 4.94
CA GLY A 105 13.69 6.23 5.34
C GLY A 105 13.04 4.88 5.61
N VAL A 106 11.83 4.91 6.15
CA VAL A 106 11.07 3.70 6.50
C VAL A 106 9.66 3.80 5.93
N TYR A 107 9.25 2.82 5.15
CA TYR A 107 7.99 2.85 4.40
C TYR A 107 7.36 1.44 4.33
N PRO A 108 6.06 1.34 3.98
CA PRO A 108 5.50 0.08 3.49
C PRO A 108 6.29 -0.45 2.29
N ARG A 109 6.29 -1.77 2.12
CA ARG A 109 7.12 -2.48 1.13
C ARG A 109 7.12 -1.84 -0.26
N ASP A 110 5.94 -1.61 -0.86
CA ASP A 110 5.81 -1.12 -2.24
C ASP A 110 6.45 0.27 -2.42
N ILE A 111 6.33 1.14 -1.42
CA ILE A 111 6.92 2.47 -1.42
C ILE A 111 8.45 2.37 -1.25
N ALA A 112 8.92 1.49 -0.38
CA ALA A 112 10.33 1.26 -0.16
C ALA A 112 11.01 0.72 -1.43
N GLU A 113 10.43 -0.29 -2.08
CA GLU A 113 10.92 -0.85 -3.36
C GLU A 113 10.96 0.22 -4.45
N THR A 114 9.90 1.03 -4.55
CA THR A 114 9.83 2.11 -5.54
C THR A 114 10.94 3.16 -5.32
N LYS A 115 11.14 3.61 -4.08
CA LYS A 115 12.19 4.59 -3.75
C LYS A 115 13.59 4.03 -4.01
N ALA A 116 13.88 2.81 -3.58
CA ALA A 116 15.17 2.19 -3.83
C ALA A 116 15.47 2.08 -5.34
N ASN A 117 14.48 1.67 -6.15
CA ASN A 117 14.62 1.60 -7.59
C ASN A 117 14.83 2.98 -8.24
N GLN A 118 14.11 4.02 -7.80
CA GLN A 118 14.29 5.38 -8.28
C GLN A 118 15.73 5.89 -8.04
N VAL A 119 16.23 5.70 -6.82
CA VAL A 119 17.59 6.08 -6.44
C VAL A 119 18.64 5.33 -7.27
N ASN A 120 18.51 4.00 -7.38
CA ASN A 120 19.44 3.18 -8.16
C ASN A 120 19.48 3.56 -9.65
N ASN A 121 18.31 3.86 -10.22
CA ASN A 121 18.23 4.30 -11.61
C ASN A 121 18.85 5.67 -11.81
N TYR A 122 18.62 6.59 -10.86
CA TYR A 122 19.22 7.91 -10.90
C TYR A 122 20.76 7.84 -10.79
N ALA A 123 21.28 7.15 -9.78
CA ALA A 123 22.72 6.91 -9.60
C ALA A 123 23.37 6.32 -10.85
N ARG A 124 22.77 5.28 -11.43
CA ARG A 124 23.27 4.67 -12.68
C ARG A 124 23.25 5.65 -13.85
N SER A 125 22.22 6.49 -13.98
CA SER A 125 22.13 7.49 -15.06
C SER A 125 23.17 8.61 -14.91
N GLN A 126 23.62 8.90 -13.69
CA GLN A 126 24.71 9.83 -13.39
C GLN A 126 26.10 9.16 -13.38
N GLY A 127 26.18 7.84 -13.61
CA GLY A 127 27.44 7.10 -13.65
C GLY A 127 28.04 6.77 -12.28
N HIS A 128 27.26 6.86 -11.21
CA HIS A 128 27.69 6.52 -9.85
C HIS A 128 27.29 5.08 -9.49
N PRO A 129 28.15 4.31 -8.80
CA PRO A 129 27.87 2.93 -8.40
C PRO A 129 27.03 2.80 -7.12
N LEU A 130 26.52 3.91 -6.57
CA LEU A 130 25.72 3.94 -5.35
C LEU A 130 24.61 2.89 -5.36
N LEU A 131 24.60 2.06 -4.31
CA LEU A 131 23.60 1.02 -4.11
C LEU A 131 22.58 1.42 -3.05
N CYS A 132 21.31 1.32 -3.41
CA CYS A 132 20.16 1.48 -2.53
C CYS A 132 19.35 0.18 -2.48
N GLN A 133 19.07 -0.32 -1.28
CA GLN A 133 18.31 -1.56 -1.06
C GLN A 133 17.23 -1.38 0.02
N ILE A 134 16.36 -2.37 0.17
CA ILE A 134 15.39 -2.41 1.27
C ILE A 134 15.71 -3.54 2.24
N GLU A 135 15.55 -3.28 3.53
CA GLU A 135 15.71 -4.26 4.60
C GLU A 135 14.40 -4.35 5.39
N SER A 136 14.00 -5.56 5.80
CA SER A 136 12.83 -5.74 6.66
C SER A 136 13.07 -5.03 7.99
N LYS A 137 12.08 -4.26 8.45
CA LYS A 137 12.11 -3.65 9.77
C LYS A 137 11.18 -4.45 10.68
N ASP A 138 11.78 -5.14 11.65
CA ASP A 138 11.06 -5.90 12.69
C ASP A 138 10.22 -4.98 13.60
#